data_AF-W7XKW5-F1
#
_entry.id   AF-W7XKW5-F1
#
_cell.length_a   1.000
_cell.length_b   1.000
_cell.length_c   1.000
_cell.angle_alpha   90.00
_cell.angle_beta   90.00
_cell.angle_gamma   90.00
#
_symmetry.space_group_name_H-M   'P 1'
#
loop_
_entity.id
_entity.type
_entity.pdbx_description
1 polymer ?
#
loop_
_entity_poly.entity_id
_entity_poly.type
_entity_poly.pdbx_seq_one_letter_code
_entity_poly.pdbx_strand_id
1 'polypeptide(L)' 'RNQIGDEGASGLGSGLANCINLSNLTLNLSHNQIGDKGASGLGSGLANCINLSNLTLNL' A
#
# COMPACT_ATOMS: atom_id res chain seq x y z
N ARG A 1 16.26 -4.57 6.94
CA ARG A 1 15.90 -3.36 6.14
C ARG A 1 15.42 -3.84 4.80
N ASN A 2 14.12 -3.76 4.53
CA ASN A 2 13.65 -3.86 3.16
C ASN A 2 13.92 -2.51 2.49
N GLN A 3 14.28 -2.53 1.22
CA GLN A 3 14.64 -1.33 0.45
C GLN A 3 13.47 -0.96 -0.47
N ILE A 4 12.24 -1.01 0.03
CA ILE A 4 11.10 -0.53 -0.75
C ILE A 4 11.20 1.00 -0.79
N GLY A 5 11.51 1.50 -1.98
CA GLY A 5 11.46 2.91 -2.31
C GLY A 5 10.11 3.33 -2.87
N ASP A 6 10.03 4.55 -3.40
CA ASP A 6 8.80 5.09 -3.98
C ASP A 6 8.19 4.22 -5.08
N GLU A 7 9.02 3.68 -5.97
CA GLU A 7 8.57 2.81 -7.05
C GLU A 7 8.00 1.50 -6.54
N GLY A 8 8.63 0.90 -5.52
CA GLY A 8 8.15 -0.34 -4.92
C GLY A 8 6.81 -0.13 -4.20
N ALA A 9 6.66 0.97 -3.45
CA ALA A 9 5.40 1.31 -2.78
C ALA A 9 4.29 1.63 -3.80
N SER A 10 4.61 2.34 -4.88
CA SER A 10 3.66 2.61 -5.97
C SER A 10 3.25 1.34 -6.71
N GLY A 11 4.20 0.44 -6.97
CA GLY A 11 3.94 -0.87 -7.56
C GLY A 11 3.06 -1.75 -6.67
N LEU A 12 3.30 -1.73 -5.35
CA LEU A 12 2.43 -2.39 -4.37
C LEU A 12 1.00 -1.84 -4.44
N GLY A 13 0.83 -0.51 -4.48
CA GLY A 13 -0.47 0.13 -4.69
C GLY A 13 -1.15 -0.34 -5.98
N SER A 14 -0.42 -0.33 -7.10
CA SER A 14 -0.95 -0.80 -8.38
C SER A 14 -1.40 -2.26 -8.34
N GLY A 15 -0.69 -3.13 -7.62
CA GLY A 15 -1.08 -4.52 -7.43
C GLY A 15 -2.36 -4.67 -6.60
N LEU A 16 -2.49 -3.88 -5.54
CA LEU A 16 -3.66 -3.88 -4.65
C LEU A 16 -4.91 -3.29 -5.30
N ALA A 17 -4.78 -2.48 -6.35
CA ALA A 17 -5.91 -1.80 -6.98
C ALA A 17 -7.01 -2.74 -7.50
N ASN A 18 -6.66 -3.98 -7.86
CA ASN A 18 -7.63 -4.97 -8.34
C ASN A 18 -8.21 -5.85 -7.22
N CYS A 19 -7.77 -5.68 -5.98
CA CYS A 19 -8.23 -6.45 -4.82
C CYS A 19 -9.56 -5.91 -4.27
N ILE A 20 -10.58 -5.79 -5.13
CA ILE A 20 -11.88 -5.19 -4.79
C ILE A 20 -12.64 -5.95 -3.69
N ASN A 21 -12.35 -7.23 -3.51
CA ASN A 21 -12.98 -8.09 -2.50
C ASN A 21 -12.16 -8.20 -1.20
N LEU A 22 -11.04 -7.49 -1.11
CA LEU A 22 -10.20 -7.49 0.08
C LEU A 22 -10.91 -6.73 1.20
N SER A 23 -11.22 -7.42 2.29
CA SER A 23 -11.91 -6.83 3.45
C SER A 23 -10.97 -6.47 4.61
N ASN A 24 -9.80 -7.09 4.65
CA ASN A 24 -8.80 -6.91 5.70
C ASN A 24 -7.41 -6.85 5.06
N LEU A 25 -6.64 -5.83 5.40
CA LEU A 25 -5.28 -5.68 4.95
C LEU A 25 -4.40 -5.19 6.09
N THR A 26 -3.31 -5.91 6.31
CA THR A 26 -2.21 -5.50 7.19
C THR A 26 -0.95 -5.39 6.35
N LEU A 27 -0.36 -4.20 6.28
CA LEU A 27 0.93 -3.97 5.66
C LEU A 27 1.92 -3.47 6.70
N ASN A 28 3.04 -4.18 6.83
CA ASN A 28 4.18 -3.70 7.59
C ASN A 28 5.23 -3.15 6.64
N LEU A 29 5.26 -1.83 6.54
CA LEU A 29 6.20 -1.04 5.76
C LEU A 29 7.26 -0.36 6.64
N SER A 30 7.28 -0.65 7.95
CA SER A 30 8.31 -0.16 8.86
C SER A 30 9.72 -0.47 8.33
N HIS A 31 10.62 0.49 8.53
CA HIS A 31 12.01 0.41 8.09
C HIS A 31 12.20 0.30 6.55
N ASN A 32 11.27 0.84 5.76
CA ASN A 32 11.45 1.10 4.33
C ASN A 32 11.74 2.60 4.06
N GLN A 33 12.08 2.96 2.83
CA GLN A 33 12.38 4.33 2.42
C GLN A 33 11.32 4.84 1.44
N ILE A 34 10.10 4.95 1.94
CA ILE A 34 8.95 5.41 1.15
C ILE A 34 8.82 6.92 1.36
N GLY A 35 8.98 7.68 0.29
CA GLY A 35 8.71 9.11 0.26
C GLY A 35 7.27 9.40 -0.19
N ASP A 36 6.97 10.68 -0.38
CA ASP A 36 5.63 11.15 -0.67
C ASP A 36 5.06 10.54 -1.96
N LYS A 37 5.90 10.32 -2.98
CA LYS A 37 5.50 9.71 -4.25
C LYS A 37 5.05 8.27 -4.03
N GLY A 38 5.83 7.48 -3.29
CA GLY A 38 5.49 6.09 -2.97
C GLY A 38 4.24 5.97 -2.11
N ALA A 39 4.11 6.83 -1.09
CA ALA A 39 2.94 6.88 -0.23
C ALA A 39 1.67 7.23 -1.04
N SER A 40 1.76 8.21 -1.95
CA SER A 40 0.65 8.59 -2.82
C SER A 40 0.27 7.47 -3.80
N GLY A 41 1.26 6.76 -4.36
CA GLY A 41 1.03 5.61 -5.24
C GLY A 41 0.35 4.44 -4.50
N LEU A 42 0.82 4.12 -3.30
CA LEU A 42 0.21 3.13 -2.43
C LEU A 42 -1.25 3.50 -2.08
N GLY A 43 -1.47 4.76 -1.65
CA GLY A 43 -2.79 5.26 -1.30
C GLY A 43 -3.79 5.22 -2.47
N SER A 44 -3.36 5.60 -3.67
CA SER A 44 -4.20 5.52 -4.88
C SER A 44 -4.62 4.08 -5.20
N GLY A 45 -3.76 3.10 -4.93
CA GLY A 45 -4.08 1.69 -5.08
C GLY A 45 -5.12 1.22 -4.07
N LEU A 46 -4.87 1.52 -2.79
CA LEU A 46 -5.75 1.18 -1.67
C LEU A 46 -7.16 1.79 -1.82
N ALA A 47 -7.28 2.96 -2.45
CA ALA A 47 -8.57 3.59 -2.73
C ALA A 47 -9.50 2.74 -3.62
N ASN A 48 -8.94 1.82 -4.42
CA ASN A 48 -9.73 0.90 -5.25
C ASN A 48 -10.16 -0.39 -4.51
N CYS A 49 -9.63 -0.65 -3.31
CA CYS A 49 -10.08 -1.76 -2.46
C CYS A 49 -11.43 -1.42 -1.80
N ILE A 50 -12.51 -1.35 -2.59
CA ILE A 50 -13.82 -0.83 -2.16
C ILE A 50 -14.47 -1.56 -0.98
N ASN A 51 -14.14 -2.84 -0.76
CA ASN A 51 -14.68 -3.63 0.34
C ASN A 51 -13.75 -3.65 1.56
N LEU A 52 -12.66 -2.88 1.56
CA LEU A 52 -11.67 -2.86 2.64
C LEU A 52 -12.26 -2.17 3.88
N SER A 53 -12.55 -2.97 4.90
CA SER A 53 -13.10 -2.49 6.16
C SER A 53 -12.03 -2.30 7.23
N ASN A 54 -11.00 -3.15 7.22
CA ASN A 54 -9.92 -3.10 8.21
C ASN A 54 -8.58 -2.90 7.50
N LEU A 55 -7.95 -1.75 7.76
CA LEU A 55 -6.63 -1.42 7.27
C LEU A 55 -5.69 -1.17 8.46
N THR A 56 -4.62 -1.95 8.54
CA THR A 56 -3.50 -1.68 9.46
C THR A 56 -2.25 -1.39 8.64
N LEU A 57 -1.68 -0.20 8.82
CA LEU A 57 -0.41 0.21 8.21
C LEU A 57 0.61 0.46 9.32
N ASN A 58 1.66 -0.35 9.38
CA ASN A 58 2.83 -0.05 10.20
C ASN A 58 3.86 0.62 9.28
N LEU A 59 4.15 1.90 9.51
CA LEU A 59 5.06 2.72 8.68
C LEU A 59 6.43 2.89 9.32
#